data_AF-A0A9P8K0G5-F1
#
_entry.id   AF-A0A9P8K0G5-F1
#
_cell.length_a   1.000
_cell.length_b   1.000
_cell.length_c   1.000
_cell.angle_alpha   90.00
_cell.angle_beta   90.00
_cell.angle_gamma   90.00
#
_symmetry.space_group_name_H-M   'P 1'
#
loop_
_entity.id
_entity.type
_entity.pdbx_description
1 polymer ?
#
loop_
_entity_poly.entity_id
_entity_poly.type
_entity_poly.pdbx_seq_one_letter_code
_entity_poly.pdbx_strand_id
1 'polypeptide(L)'
;MRIVQVQNAHDRREDDRQQRHESRDCSREVLQDGSSSSVDDSDTESDSNSSDDDSTDSDTSADTDIYNEQEQGDATTIDYMADACRLFPWKDDQKALANELWNLMEMPHINDDVKTDALLKLVKSFIFVTVRGDVFSSGLLHFLAVLSIDEEMGRLREANDFSYMLAGVVYDTRIFAVEAILPSTERDRQDEEDDRNFLSIRERYLTDGGYSPMSKMISLLAYGKLIARDHGNQGSVLWDDDKKVVSLHGRKIPVTWFKSLVTGGITDAEKILWKKVM
;
A
#
# COMPACT_ATOMS: atom_id res chain seq x y z
N MET A 1 45.22 42.61 1.79
CA MET A 1 45.03 41.14 1.73
C MET A 1 43.55 40.84 1.43
N ARG A 2 43.08 41.12 0.20
CA ARG A 2 41.63 41.04 -0.14
C ARG A 2 41.37 40.82 -1.64
N ILE A 3 42.26 40.09 -2.31
CA ILE A 3 42.14 39.81 -3.76
C ILE A 3 42.07 38.29 -4.06
N VAL A 4 42.37 37.41 -3.09
CA VAL A 4 42.47 35.95 -3.34
C VAL A 4 41.13 35.21 -3.17
N GLN A 5 40.08 35.85 -2.64
CA GLN A 5 38.79 35.16 -2.38
C GLN A 5 37.78 35.21 -3.55
N VAL A 6 38.00 36.03 -4.58
CA VAL A 6 37.03 36.18 -5.68
C VAL A 6 37.26 35.15 -6.79
N GLN A 7 38.51 34.71 -7.04
CA GLN A 7 38.78 33.68 -8.06
C GLN A 7 38.19 32.30 -7.68
N ASN A 8 38.28 31.89 -6.42
CA ASN A 8 37.78 30.57 -5.96
C ASN A 8 36.25 30.41 -6.06
N ALA A 9 35.49 31.50 -6.17
CA ALA A 9 34.04 31.46 -6.32
C ALA A 9 33.59 31.38 -7.79
N HIS A 10 34.48 31.74 -8.73
CA HIS A 10 34.18 31.67 -10.16
C HIS A 10 34.48 30.26 -10.71
N ASP A 11 35.57 29.62 -10.28
CA ASP A 11 35.93 28.25 -10.71
C ASP A 11 34.87 27.21 -10.29
N ARG A 12 34.35 27.30 -9.05
CA ARG A 12 33.29 26.37 -8.59
C ARG A 12 31.97 26.48 -9.35
N ARG A 13 31.68 27.64 -9.94
CA ARG A 13 30.45 27.84 -10.72
C ARG A 13 30.56 27.34 -12.16
N GLU A 14 31.79 27.17 -12.66
CA GLU A 14 32.01 26.56 -13.98
C GLU A 14 31.98 25.04 -13.90
N ASP A 15 32.55 24.45 -12.84
CA ASP A 15 32.47 22.99 -12.58
C ASP A 15 31.00 22.49 -12.43
N ASP A 16 30.15 23.25 -11.72
CA ASP A 16 28.73 22.94 -11.56
C ASP A 16 27.93 23.06 -12.89
N ARG A 17 28.42 23.88 -13.84
CA ARG A 17 27.81 24.02 -15.18
C ARG A 17 28.26 22.91 -16.12
N GLN A 18 29.51 22.45 -16.02
CA GLN A 18 30.04 21.33 -16.79
C GLN A 18 29.31 20.02 -16.44
N GLN A 19 29.13 19.73 -15.14
CA GLN A 19 28.41 18.52 -14.70
C GLN A 19 26.92 18.51 -15.09
N ARG A 20 26.28 19.69 -15.18
CA ARG A 20 24.89 19.81 -15.65
C ARG A 20 24.73 19.61 -17.15
N HIS A 21 25.78 19.83 -17.94
CA HIS A 21 25.76 19.55 -19.38
C HIS A 21 26.01 18.07 -19.67
N GLU A 22 26.97 17.43 -18.99
CA GLU A 22 27.23 15.98 -19.15
C GLU A 22 26.07 15.11 -18.66
N SER A 23 25.37 15.52 -17.60
CA SER A 23 24.17 14.80 -17.12
C SER A 23 22.95 14.95 -18.04
N ARG A 24 22.93 15.95 -18.92
CA ARG A 24 21.83 16.18 -19.88
C ARG A 24 22.04 15.45 -21.21
N ASP A 25 23.28 15.22 -21.61
CA ASP A 25 23.59 14.45 -22.82
C ASP A 25 23.44 12.93 -22.60
N CYS A 26 23.60 12.43 -21.38
CA CYS A 26 23.45 11.00 -21.07
C CYS A 26 21.99 10.49 -21.03
N SER A 27 20.99 11.38 -21.08
CA SER A 27 19.56 11.00 -21.09
C SER A 27 18.88 11.16 -22.46
N ARG A 28 19.63 11.42 -23.54
CA ARG A 28 19.05 11.74 -24.87
C ARG A 28 19.46 10.78 -25.99
N GLU A 29 20.11 9.66 -25.68
CA GLU A 29 20.35 8.56 -26.63
C GLU A 29 19.88 7.26 -26.00
N VAL A 30 19.19 6.38 -26.77
CA VAL A 30 18.41 5.17 -26.38
C VAL A 30 16.90 5.53 -26.18
N LEU A 31 15.95 5.39 -27.12
CA LEU A 31 15.80 4.58 -28.34
C LEU A 31 14.84 5.30 -29.30
N GLN A 32 15.21 5.33 -30.59
CA GLN A 32 14.34 5.69 -31.71
C GLN A 32 14.28 4.50 -32.68
N ASP A 33 13.06 4.22 -33.11
CA ASP A 33 12.62 3.50 -34.32
C ASP A 33 12.65 1.97 -34.43
N GLY A 34 11.49 1.46 -34.88
CA GLY A 34 11.22 0.06 -35.16
C GLY A 34 9.74 -0.20 -35.47
N SER A 35 9.16 0.55 -36.40
CA SER A 35 7.85 0.27 -36.98
C SER A 35 7.98 -0.82 -38.05
N SER A 36 7.28 -1.95 -37.92
CA SER A 36 6.90 -2.78 -39.06
C SER A 36 5.56 -3.47 -38.81
N SER A 37 4.58 -3.10 -39.64
CA SER A 37 3.28 -3.73 -39.79
C SER A 37 3.38 -5.10 -40.46
N SER A 38 2.67 -6.10 -39.95
CA SER A 38 2.08 -7.15 -40.78
C SER A 38 0.82 -7.69 -40.11
N VAL A 39 -0.29 -7.46 -40.81
CA VAL A 39 -1.62 -8.01 -40.61
C VAL A 39 -1.58 -9.50 -40.97
N ASP A 40 -2.16 -10.37 -40.15
CA ASP A 40 -2.79 -11.59 -40.69
C ASP A 40 -3.91 -12.05 -39.75
N ASP A 41 -5.09 -12.13 -40.34
CA ASP A 41 -6.36 -12.59 -39.77
C ASP A 41 -6.43 -14.12 -39.84
N SER A 42 -6.92 -14.76 -38.78
CA SER A 42 -7.69 -16.00 -38.96
C SER A 42 -8.59 -16.25 -37.75
N ASP A 43 -9.89 -16.06 -37.98
CA ASP A 43 -11.00 -16.49 -37.15
C ASP A 43 -11.03 -18.02 -37.01
N THR A 44 -11.28 -18.50 -35.80
CA THR A 44 -11.88 -19.83 -35.60
C THR A 44 -12.76 -19.85 -34.36
N GLU A 45 -14.05 -19.65 -34.60
CA GLU A 45 -15.17 -19.99 -33.74
C GLU A 45 -15.16 -21.50 -33.43
N SER A 46 -15.45 -21.88 -32.18
CA SER A 46 -15.82 -23.25 -31.83
C SER A 46 -16.75 -23.23 -30.62
N ASP A 47 -18.04 -23.16 -30.94
CA ASP A 47 -19.14 -23.54 -30.05
C ASP A 47 -19.10 -25.04 -29.77
N SER A 48 -19.20 -25.42 -28.49
CA SER A 48 -19.71 -26.74 -28.12
C SER A 48 -20.42 -26.65 -26.77
N ASN A 49 -21.74 -26.56 -26.86
CA ASN A 49 -22.69 -26.86 -25.79
C ASN A 49 -22.67 -28.37 -25.48
N SER A 50 -22.69 -28.70 -24.20
CA SER A 50 -23.21 -29.97 -23.71
C SER A 50 -23.78 -29.74 -22.31
N SER A 51 -25.09 -29.60 -22.24
CA SER A 51 -25.88 -29.75 -21.03
C SER A 51 -25.97 -31.23 -20.67
N ASP A 52 -25.97 -31.57 -19.38
CA ASP A 52 -26.91 -32.53 -18.80
C ASP A 52 -26.90 -32.41 -17.26
N ASP A 53 -28.07 -32.06 -16.75
CA ASP A 53 -28.51 -32.14 -15.35
C ASP A 53 -28.61 -33.60 -14.90
N ASP A 54 -28.29 -33.91 -13.64
CA ASP A 54 -29.35 -34.25 -12.67
C ASP A 54 -28.80 -34.33 -11.24
N SER A 55 -29.49 -33.63 -10.34
CA SER A 55 -29.33 -33.72 -8.89
C SER A 55 -30.40 -34.68 -8.35
N THR A 56 -30.07 -35.54 -7.39
CA THR A 56 -30.94 -35.79 -6.22
C THR A 56 -30.26 -36.66 -5.15
N ASP A 57 -30.31 -36.14 -3.92
CA ASP A 57 -29.98 -36.77 -2.65
C ASP A 57 -30.96 -37.89 -2.26
N SER A 58 -30.49 -38.86 -1.45
CA SER A 58 -31.09 -39.23 -0.14
C SER A 58 -30.49 -40.51 0.46
N ASP A 59 -29.67 -40.34 1.49
CA ASP A 59 -29.80 -40.85 2.87
C ASP A 59 -30.38 -42.26 3.19
N THR A 60 -29.54 -43.04 3.91
CA THR A 60 -29.82 -43.77 5.18
C THR A 60 -29.95 -45.31 5.22
N SER A 61 -29.01 -45.88 6.01
CA SER A 61 -29.04 -47.08 6.87
C SER A 61 -29.02 -48.50 6.28
N ALA A 62 -27.98 -49.27 6.63
CA ALA A 62 -28.08 -50.32 7.66
C ALA A 62 -26.70 -50.96 7.92
N ASP A 63 -26.43 -51.21 9.20
CA ASP A 63 -25.21 -51.73 9.79
C ASP A 63 -24.77 -53.11 9.27
N THR A 64 -23.46 -53.32 9.21
CA THR A 64 -22.86 -54.57 9.73
C THR A 64 -21.40 -54.34 10.11
N ASP A 65 -21.10 -54.72 11.34
CA ASP A 65 -19.91 -54.40 12.12
C ASP A 65 -18.61 -55.12 11.69
N ILE A 66 -17.51 -54.59 12.23
CA ILE A 66 -16.22 -55.22 12.57
C ILE A 66 -15.18 -55.34 11.44
N TYR A 67 -14.21 -54.40 11.43
CA TYR A 67 -12.83 -54.66 11.86
C TYR A 67 -12.20 -53.35 12.38
N ASN A 68 -11.78 -53.37 13.65
CA ASN A 68 -10.86 -52.39 14.22
C ASN A 68 -9.48 -52.59 13.57
N GLU A 69 -9.08 -51.70 12.69
CA GLU A 69 -7.67 -51.37 12.52
C GLU A 69 -7.48 -49.92 12.92
N GLN A 70 -6.69 -49.78 13.96
CA GLN A 70 -6.35 -48.57 14.66
C GLN A 70 -5.42 -47.77 13.76
N GLU A 71 -5.96 -47.06 12.76
CA GLU A 71 -5.26 -45.95 12.13
C GLU A 71 -5.21 -44.80 13.13
N GLN A 72 -4.19 -44.85 14.00
CA GLN A 72 -3.55 -43.64 14.49
C GLN A 72 -2.89 -42.96 13.28
N GLY A 73 -3.72 -42.44 12.38
CA GLY A 73 -3.31 -41.31 11.56
C GLY A 73 -3.08 -40.17 12.53
N ASP A 74 -1.81 -39.96 12.87
CA ASP A 74 -1.35 -38.66 13.37
C ASP A 74 -1.85 -37.66 12.33
N ALA A 75 -2.99 -37.03 12.61
CA ALA A 75 -3.54 -36.00 11.77
C ALA A 75 -2.55 -34.85 11.93
N THR A 76 -1.52 -34.85 11.08
CA THR A 76 -0.50 -33.81 11.04
C THR A 76 -1.26 -32.52 10.87
N THR A 77 -1.46 -31.80 11.95
CA THR A 77 -2.12 -30.50 11.92
C THR A 77 -1.18 -29.61 11.13
N ILE A 78 -1.51 -29.40 9.86
CA ILE A 78 -0.72 -28.55 8.99
C ILE A 78 -0.85 -27.14 9.55
N ASP A 79 0.22 -26.67 10.19
CA ASP A 79 0.31 -25.29 10.63
C ASP A 79 0.60 -24.40 9.41
N TYR A 80 -0.47 -23.86 8.83
CA TYR A 80 -0.41 -22.94 7.70
C TYR A 80 0.42 -21.68 7.97
N MET A 81 0.65 -21.33 9.24
CA MET A 81 1.44 -20.15 9.64
C MET A 81 2.90 -20.50 9.96
N ALA A 82 3.30 -21.78 9.97
CA ALA A 82 4.63 -22.22 10.38
C ALA A 82 5.75 -21.49 9.60
N ASP A 83 5.59 -21.36 8.28
CA ASP A 83 6.56 -20.67 7.45
C ASP A 83 6.57 -19.15 7.70
N ALA A 84 5.40 -18.52 7.88
CA ALA A 84 5.33 -17.10 8.20
C ALA A 84 6.02 -16.78 9.53
N CYS A 85 5.77 -17.61 10.55
CA CYS A 85 6.40 -17.50 11.87
C CYS A 85 7.92 -17.74 11.82
N ARG A 86 8.39 -18.63 10.93
CA ARG A 86 9.81 -18.94 10.73
C ARG A 86 10.54 -17.83 9.97
N LEU A 87 9.88 -17.23 8.97
CA LEU A 87 10.48 -16.25 8.07
C LEU A 87 10.43 -14.82 8.63
N PHE A 88 9.60 -14.56 9.64
CA PHE A 88 9.49 -13.23 10.22
C PHE A 88 10.84 -12.73 10.78
N PRO A 89 11.30 -11.53 10.37
CA PRO A 89 12.62 -11.02 10.74
C PRO A 89 12.58 -10.36 12.12
N TRP A 90 12.68 -11.19 13.16
CA TRP A 90 12.83 -10.75 14.54
C TRP A 90 14.18 -10.02 14.75
N LYS A 91 14.14 -8.88 15.43
CA LYS A 91 15.33 -8.15 15.89
C LYS A 91 15.37 -8.03 17.41
N ASP A 92 16.58 -8.04 17.95
CA ASP A 92 16.85 -7.84 19.38
C ASP A 92 15.92 -8.72 20.23
N ASP A 93 15.19 -8.11 21.19
CA ASP A 93 14.31 -8.82 22.12
C ASP A 93 12.87 -8.98 21.62
N GLN A 94 12.56 -8.61 20.37
CA GLN A 94 11.19 -8.59 19.85
C GLN A 94 10.47 -9.94 20.01
N LYS A 95 11.17 -11.05 19.76
CA LYS A 95 10.59 -12.39 19.90
C LYS A 95 10.29 -12.73 21.36
N ALA A 96 11.17 -12.32 22.27
CA ALA A 96 10.95 -12.52 23.70
C ALA A 96 9.76 -11.70 24.21
N LEU A 97 9.65 -10.44 23.77
CA LEU A 97 8.51 -9.56 24.08
C LEU A 97 7.19 -10.09 23.52
N ALA A 98 7.20 -10.69 22.32
CA ALA A 98 6.02 -11.31 21.72
C ALA A 98 5.55 -12.53 22.55
N ASN A 99 6.49 -13.38 22.99
CA ASN A 99 6.18 -14.50 23.86
C ASN A 99 5.69 -14.04 25.25
N GLU A 100 6.28 -12.97 25.80
CA GLU A 100 5.83 -12.34 27.05
C GLU A 100 4.36 -11.91 26.94
N LEU A 101 4.02 -11.17 25.87
CA LEU A 101 2.64 -10.77 25.60
C LEU A 101 1.72 -11.97 25.41
N TRP A 102 2.15 -12.98 24.64
CA TRP A 102 1.35 -14.19 24.38
C TRP A 102 0.99 -14.92 25.68
N ASN A 103 1.99 -15.13 26.55
CA ASN A 103 1.77 -15.78 27.84
C ASN A 103 0.82 -14.97 28.73
N LEU A 104 0.92 -13.63 28.72
CA LEU A 104 -0.01 -12.76 29.44
C LEU A 104 -1.44 -12.84 28.90
N MET A 105 -1.62 -13.04 27.60
CA MET A 105 -2.94 -13.21 26.98
C MET A 105 -3.60 -14.53 27.36
N GLU A 106 -2.82 -15.60 27.55
CA GLU A 106 -3.34 -16.92 27.96
C GLU A 106 -3.75 -16.97 29.45
N MET A 107 -3.26 -16.05 30.28
CA MET A 107 -3.55 -16.04 31.71
C MET A 107 -4.96 -15.48 32.01
N PRO A 108 -5.89 -16.31 32.52
CA PRO A 108 -7.18 -15.80 32.99
C PRO A 108 -6.93 -14.96 34.25
N HIS A 109 -7.48 -13.75 34.30
CA HIS A 109 -7.45 -12.80 35.44
C HIS A 109 -6.22 -11.87 35.58
N ILE A 110 -5.35 -11.75 34.57
CA ILE A 110 -4.35 -10.65 34.59
C ILE A 110 -5.03 -9.31 34.30
N ASN A 111 -4.58 -8.22 34.94
CA ASN A 111 -5.08 -6.87 34.71
C ASN A 111 -4.81 -6.43 33.26
N ASP A 112 -5.78 -5.78 32.63
CA ASP A 112 -5.67 -5.28 31.26
C ASP A 112 -4.59 -4.20 31.13
N ASP A 113 -4.28 -3.46 32.20
CA ASP A 113 -3.15 -2.51 32.21
C ASP A 113 -1.81 -3.22 31.94
N VAL A 114 -1.62 -4.41 32.53
CA VAL A 114 -0.38 -5.20 32.35
C VAL A 114 -0.26 -5.72 30.93
N LYS A 115 -1.38 -6.13 30.32
CA LYS A 115 -1.42 -6.54 28.91
C LYS A 115 -1.11 -5.35 28.00
N THR A 116 -1.68 -4.19 28.31
CA THR A 116 -1.50 -2.96 27.54
C THR A 116 -0.05 -2.48 27.58
N ASP A 117 0.59 -2.53 28.76
CA ASP A 117 2.01 -2.23 28.91
C ASP A 117 2.90 -3.20 28.13
N ALA A 118 2.61 -4.50 28.19
CA ALA A 118 3.34 -5.51 27.42
C ALA A 118 3.18 -5.30 25.91
N LEU A 119 1.97 -4.97 25.46
CA LEU A 119 1.69 -4.63 24.06
C LEU A 119 2.47 -3.37 23.64
N LEU A 120 2.43 -2.30 24.43
CA LEU A 120 3.15 -1.07 24.13
C LEU A 120 4.66 -1.31 24.08
N LYS A 121 5.21 -2.11 25.00
CA LYS A 121 6.62 -2.52 25.01
C LYS A 121 7.01 -3.28 23.75
N LEU A 122 6.18 -4.22 23.30
CA LEU A 122 6.37 -4.93 22.04
C LEU A 122 6.32 -3.97 20.84
N VAL A 123 5.28 -3.15 20.73
CA VAL A 123 5.13 -2.19 19.62
C VAL A 123 6.30 -1.20 19.57
N LYS A 124 6.74 -0.69 20.72
CA LYS A 124 7.90 0.19 20.87
C LYS A 124 9.15 -0.43 20.24
N SER A 125 9.38 -1.73 20.47
CA SER A 125 10.55 -2.44 19.93
C SER A 125 10.56 -2.54 18.40
N PHE A 126 9.40 -2.43 17.75
CA PHE A 126 9.30 -2.38 16.28
C PHE A 126 9.44 -0.97 15.72
N ILE A 127 8.94 0.04 16.43
CA ILE A 127 8.94 1.44 15.97
C ILE A 127 10.35 2.05 16.09
N PHE A 128 11.00 1.88 17.23
CA PHE A 128 12.27 2.56 17.57
C PHE A 128 13.51 1.75 17.18
N VAL A 129 13.46 1.11 16.02
CA VAL A 129 14.58 0.35 15.45
C VAL A 129 15.30 1.16 14.37
N THR A 130 16.61 0.96 14.24
CA THR A 130 17.36 1.51 13.12
C THR A 130 17.39 0.52 11.95
N VAL A 131 17.07 1.01 10.76
CA VAL A 131 16.98 0.24 9.52
C VAL A 131 18.03 0.76 8.54
N ARG A 132 19.15 0.03 8.43
CA ARG A 132 20.26 0.30 7.50
C ARG A 132 20.50 -0.91 6.62
N GLY A 133 20.78 -0.68 5.34
CA GLY A 133 20.99 -1.75 4.37
C GLY A 133 19.66 -2.39 4.00
N ASP A 134 19.50 -3.68 4.32
CA ASP A 134 18.27 -4.42 4.05
C ASP A 134 17.11 -3.88 4.90
N VAL A 135 16.18 -3.19 4.23
CA VAL A 135 15.01 -2.58 4.87
C VAL A 135 14.02 -3.62 5.37
N PHE A 136 13.95 -4.79 4.74
CA PHE A 136 13.03 -5.86 5.11
C PHE A 136 13.52 -6.67 6.31
N SER A 137 14.73 -6.39 6.81
CA SER A 137 15.16 -6.86 8.13
C SER A 137 14.37 -6.24 9.29
N SER A 138 13.57 -5.19 9.05
CA SER A 138 12.62 -4.67 10.03
C SER A 138 11.32 -5.45 9.96
N GLY A 139 10.92 -6.08 11.07
CA GLY A 139 9.63 -6.78 11.17
C GLY A 139 8.42 -5.93 10.74
N LEU A 140 8.40 -4.64 11.08
CA LEU A 140 7.32 -3.73 10.68
C LEU A 140 7.29 -3.48 9.16
N LEU A 141 8.46 -3.27 8.55
CA LEU A 141 8.54 -3.07 7.09
C LEU A 141 8.31 -4.37 6.32
N HIS A 142 8.72 -5.51 6.89
CA HIS A 142 8.43 -6.84 6.36
C HIS A 142 6.92 -7.10 6.36
N PHE A 143 6.24 -6.84 7.47
CA PHE A 143 4.78 -6.92 7.56
C PHE A 143 4.10 -6.05 6.49
N LEU A 144 4.56 -4.82 6.28
CA LEU A 144 4.02 -3.95 5.22
C LEU A 144 4.29 -4.46 3.81
N ALA A 145 5.44 -5.11 3.57
CA ALA A 145 5.74 -5.74 2.30
C ALA A 145 4.75 -6.88 2.01
N VAL A 146 4.47 -7.72 3.01
CA VAL A 146 3.46 -8.77 2.91
C VAL A 146 2.06 -8.17 2.70
N LEU A 147 1.72 -7.11 3.46
CA LEU A 147 0.43 -6.42 3.34
C LEU A 147 0.21 -5.81 1.95
N SER A 148 1.29 -5.48 1.23
CA SER A 148 1.23 -4.97 -0.14
C SER A 148 0.88 -6.06 -1.17
N ILE A 149 0.87 -7.34 -0.79
CA ILE A 149 0.45 -8.43 -1.65
C ILE A 149 -1.08 -8.52 -1.63
N ASP A 150 -1.65 -8.61 -2.82
CA ASP A 150 -3.04 -8.99 -3.06
C ASP A 150 -3.07 -10.51 -3.27
N GLU A 151 -3.57 -11.23 -2.27
CA GLU A 151 -3.61 -12.69 -2.27
C GLU A 151 -4.57 -13.24 -3.33
N GLU A 152 -5.70 -12.57 -3.56
CA GLU A 152 -6.70 -13.03 -4.54
C GLU A 152 -6.16 -12.94 -5.97
N MET A 153 -5.42 -11.87 -6.26
CA MET A 153 -4.90 -11.58 -7.59
C MET A 153 -3.46 -12.06 -7.81
N GLY A 154 -2.79 -12.56 -6.76
CA GLY A 154 -1.39 -12.98 -6.80
C GLY A 154 -0.41 -11.88 -7.24
N ARG A 155 -0.77 -10.60 -7.03
CA ARG A 155 0.00 -9.43 -7.49
C ARG A 155 0.21 -8.42 -6.36
N LEU A 156 1.07 -7.43 -6.57
CA LEU A 156 1.17 -6.30 -5.64
C LEU A 156 -0.05 -5.38 -5.81
N ARG A 157 -0.58 -4.89 -4.70
CA ARG A 157 -1.66 -3.90 -4.64
C ARG A 157 -1.23 -2.63 -5.37
N GLU A 158 -2.20 -1.98 -6.00
CA GLU A 158 -1.96 -0.71 -6.67
C GLU A 158 -1.64 0.40 -5.66
N ALA A 159 -0.94 1.43 -6.13
CA ALA A 159 -0.49 2.52 -5.27
C ALA A 159 -1.65 3.21 -4.54
N ASN A 160 -2.80 3.36 -5.20
CA ASN A 160 -4.01 3.92 -4.59
C ASN A 160 -4.48 3.09 -3.39
N ASP A 161 -4.65 1.79 -3.58
CA ASP A 161 -5.19 0.89 -2.56
C ASP A 161 -4.21 0.71 -1.39
N PHE A 162 -2.93 0.48 -1.70
CA PHE A 162 -1.93 0.28 -0.67
C PHE A 162 -1.62 1.57 0.12
N SER A 163 -1.65 2.74 -0.53
CA SER A 163 -1.34 4.01 0.14
C SER A 163 -2.33 4.34 1.27
N TYR A 164 -3.60 3.95 1.13
CA TYR A 164 -4.59 4.14 2.19
C TYR A 164 -4.28 3.26 3.41
N MET A 165 -3.97 1.98 3.18
CA MET A 165 -3.57 1.06 4.26
C MET A 165 -2.30 1.52 4.96
N LEU A 166 -1.28 1.91 4.17
CA LEU A 166 -0.02 2.45 4.69
C LEU A 166 -0.24 3.73 5.50
N ALA A 167 -1.14 4.62 5.06
CA ALA A 167 -1.48 5.83 5.80
C ALA A 167 -2.09 5.51 7.18
N GLY A 168 -2.92 4.47 7.27
CA GLY A 168 -3.44 3.96 8.54
C GLY A 168 -2.31 3.50 9.47
N VAL A 169 -1.41 2.64 8.98
CA VAL A 169 -0.28 2.15 9.79
C VAL A 169 0.65 3.29 10.23
N VAL A 170 0.88 4.29 9.37
CA VAL A 170 1.63 5.51 9.72
C VAL A 170 0.96 6.29 10.85
N TYR A 171 -0.38 6.39 10.82
CA TYR A 171 -1.14 7.08 11.85
C TYR A 171 -1.07 6.32 13.19
N ASP A 172 -1.32 5.01 13.17
CA ASP A 172 -1.28 4.18 14.38
C ASP A 172 0.12 4.16 14.99
N THR A 173 1.16 4.05 14.16
CA THR A 173 2.57 4.14 14.58
C THR A 173 2.85 5.44 15.34
N ARG A 174 2.30 6.58 14.88
CA ARG A 174 2.48 7.86 15.59
C ARG A 174 1.81 7.87 16.95
N ILE A 175 0.61 7.30 17.06
CA ILE A 175 -0.11 7.21 18.33
C ILE A 175 0.71 6.39 19.33
N PHE A 176 1.12 5.17 18.95
CA PHE A 176 1.92 4.31 19.83
C PHE A 176 3.27 4.94 20.19
N ALA A 177 3.91 5.62 19.24
CA ALA A 177 5.17 6.29 19.50
C ALA A 177 5.00 7.44 20.51
N VAL A 178 3.93 8.24 20.40
CA VAL A 178 3.64 9.31 21.37
C VAL A 178 3.36 8.72 22.74
N GLU A 179 2.52 7.70 22.84
CA GLU A 179 2.24 7.05 24.13
C GLU A 179 3.51 6.43 24.75
N ALA A 180 4.40 5.87 23.94
CA ALA A 180 5.65 5.27 24.41
C ALA A 180 6.73 6.28 24.87
N ILE A 181 6.62 7.54 24.48
CA ILE A 181 7.58 8.62 24.82
C ILE A 181 7.00 9.59 25.85
N LEU A 182 5.72 9.93 25.70
CA LEU A 182 4.96 10.83 26.57
C LEU A 182 3.68 10.10 27.04
N PRO A 183 3.80 9.17 28.01
CA PRO A 183 2.68 8.38 28.50
C PRO A 183 1.53 9.26 28.98
N SER A 184 0.30 8.88 28.65
CA SER A 184 -0.88 9.67 29.02
C SER A 184 -1.15 9.60 30.53
N THR A 185 -0.73 8.53 31.19
CA THR A 185 -0.83 8.31 32.65
C THR A 185 0.05 9.25 33.47
N GLU A 186 1.08 9.84 32.86
CA GLU A 186 2.07 10.69 33.52
C GLU A 186 1.97 12.16 33.12
N ARG A 187 0.91 12.55 32.38
CA ARG A 187 0.68 13.92 31.87
C ARG A 187 0.87 15.03 32.90
N ASP A 188 0.37 14.84 34.11
CA ASP A 188 0.46 15.85 35.18
C ASP A 188 1.88 16.01 35.75
N ARG A 189 2.77 15.05 35.47
CA ARG A 189 4.17 15.04 35.94
C ARG A 189 5.17 15.41 34.84
N GLN A 190 4.72 15.55 33.60
CA GLN A 190 5.56 15.86 32.45
C GLN A 190 6.06 17.31 32.51
N ASP A 191 7.34 17.51 32.18
CA ASP A 191 7.98 18.82 32.19
C ASP A 191 8.73 19.16 30.89
N GLU A 192 9.45 20.29 30.89
CA GLU A 192 10.19 20.75 29.71
C GLU A 192 11.31 19.78 29.28
N GLU A 193 11.81 18.91 30.17
CA GLU A 193 12.79 17.88 29.84
C GLU A 193 12.16 16.76 29.02
N ASP A 194 10.95 16.33 29.40
CA ASP A 194 10.17 15.35 28.65
C ASP A 194 9.85 15.86 27.23
N ASP A 195 9.50 17.14 27.09
CA ASP A 195 9.28 17.78 25.80
C ASP A 195 10.55 17.76 24.91
N ARG A 196 11.71 18.07 25.50
CA ARG A 196 13.00 18.02 24.78
C ARG A 196 13.35 16.58 24.38
N ASN A 197 13.15 15.62 25.28
CA ASN A 197 13.37 14.21 25.01
C ASN A 197 12.46 13.74 23.85
N PHE A 198 11.18 14.11 23.88
CA PHE A 198 10.24 13.83 22.82
C PHE A 198 10.69 14.37 21.47
N LEU A 199 11.09 15.64 21.39
CA LEU A 199 11.56 16.24 20.15
C LEU A 199 12.80 15.51 19.59
N SER A 200 13.72 15.11 20.47
CA SER A 200 14.93 14.38 20.08
C SER A 200 14.63 12.97 19.54
N ILE A 201 13.72 12.23 20.18
CA ILE A 201 13.33 10.89 19.74
C ILE A 201 12.52 10.99 18.45
N ARG A 202 11.62 11.99 18.36
CA ARG A 202 10.82 12.27 17.17
C ARG A 202 11.70 12.55 15.96
N GLU A 203 12.71 13.41 16.09
CA GLU A 203 13.68 13.71 15.03
C GLU A 203 14.48 12.47 14.61
N ARG A 204 14.83 11.60 15.57
CA ARG A 204 15.61 10.41 15.25
C ARG A 204 14.81 9.32 14.56
N TYR A 205 13.56 9.10 14.98
CA TYR A 205 12.80 7.91 14.60
C TYR A 205 11.49 8.19 13.87
N LEU A 206 10.86 9.36 14.03
CA LEU A 206 9.49 9.59 13.54
C LEU A 206 9.40 10.57 12.37
N THR A 207 10.49 11.25 12.03
CA THR A 207 10.58 12.14 10.87
C THR A 207 11.04 11.42 9.62
N ASP A 208 10.80 12.05 8.46
CA ASP A 208 11.31 11.58 7.18
C ASP A 208 12.83 11.81 7.05
N GLY A 209 13.48 11.11 6.12
CA GLY A 209 14.91 11.18 5.85
C GLY A 209 15.81 10.39 6.82
N GLY A 210 15.23 9.71 7.80
CA GLY A 210 15.95 8.90 8.78
C GLY A 210 16.18 7.44 8.36
N TYR A 211 16.85 6.71 9.25
CA TYR A 211 17.03 5.25 9.15
C TYR A 211 16.06 4.53 10.09
N SER A 212 14.77 4.88 10.05
CA SER A 212 13.73 4.25 10.88
C SER A 212 12.62 3.66 10.00
N PRO A 213 11.82 2.71 10.52
CA PRO A 213 10.65 2.22 9.80
C PRO A 213 9.69 3.35 9.43
N MET A 214 9.45 4.28 10.37
CA MET A 214 8.57 5.42 10.15
C MET A 214 9.03 6.30 8.99
N SER A 215 10.34 6.58 8.88
CA SER A 215 10.86 7.33 7.75
C SER A 215 10.60 6.60 6.44
N LYS A 216 10.83 5.29 6.37
CA LYS A 216 10.56 4.50 5.15
C LYS A 216 9.08 4.48 4.80
N MET A 217 8.20 4.36 5.80
CA MET A 217 6.76 4.43 5.59
C MET A 217 6.32 5.80 5.06
N ILE A 218 6.85 6.91 5.60
CA ILE A 218 6.55 8.26 5.10
C ILE A 218 7.05 8.43 3.66
N SER A 219 8.28 8.04 3.37
CA SER A 219 8.84 8.12 2.02
C SER A 219 8.01 7.29 1.02
N LEU A 220 7.61 6.07 1.41
CA LEU A 220 6.78 5.19 0.58
C LEU A 220 5.36 5.73 0.38
N LEU A 221 4.77 6.34 1.41
CA LEU A 221 3.47 6.98 1.33
C LEU A 221 3.50 8.20 0.40
N ALA A 222 4.57 9.02 0.48
CA ALA A 222 4.77 10.14 -0.43
C ALA A 222 4.92 9.68 -1.88
N TYR A 223 5.67 8.60 -2.11
CA TYR A 223 5.79 7.97 -3.42
C TYR A 223 4.45 7.44 -3.94
N GLY A 224 3.71 6.68 -3.13
CA GLY A 224 2.40 6.16 -3.50
C GLY A 224 1.41 7.26 -3.87
N LYS A 225 1.42 8.39 -3.15
CA LYS A 225 0.61 9.57 -3.47
C LYS A 225 1.01 10.25 -4.78
N LEU A 226 2.29 10.30 -5.10
CA LEU A 226 2.76 10.82 -6.38
C LEU A 226 2.21 9.98 -7.53
N ILE A 227 2.36 8.65 -7.43
CA ILE A 227 1.84 7.69 -8.41
C ILE A 227 0.31 7.79 -8.52
N ALA A 228 -0.40 7.81 -7.41
CA ALA A 228 -1.85 7.98 -7.33
C ALA A 228 -2.34 9.24 -8.06
N ARG A 229 -1.69 10.39 -7.81
CA ARG A 229 -2.01 11.66 -8.44
C ARG A 229 -1.85 11.59 -9.96
N ASP A 230 -0.77 10.95 -10.41
CA ASP A 230 -0.47 10.85 -11.83
C ASP A 230 -1.41 9.83 -12.53
N HIS A 231 -1.86 8.78 -11.81
CA HIS A 231 -2.90 7.84 -12.26
C HIS A 231 -4.30 8.47 -12.34
N GLY A 232 -4.64 9.43 -11.46
CA GLY A 232 -5.91 10.17 -11.52
C GLY A 232 -6.12 10.95 -12.83
N ASN A 233 -5.04 11.19 -13.59
CA ASN A 233 -5.07 11.79 -14.92
C ASN A 233 -4.94 10.79 -16.08
N GLN A 234 -4.66 9.51 -15.81
CA GLN A 234 -4.64 8.49 -16.85
C GLN A 234 -6.06 7.98 -17.12
N GLY A 235 -6.64 8.44 -18.21
CA GLY A 235 -7.71 7.71 -18.92
C GLY A 235 -9.07 7.66 -18.22
N SER A 236 -9.42 8.63 -17.37
CA SER A 236 -10.83 8.70 -16.93
C SER A 236 -11.76 8.90 -18.12
N VAL A 237 -11.28 9.53 -19.21
CA VAL A 237 -12.00 9.77 -20.46
C VAL A 237 -11.18 9.22 -21.62
N LEU A 238 -11.60 8.10 -22.19
CA LEU A 238 -11.08 7.60 -23.47
C LEU A 238 -12.08 7.92 -24.59
N TRP A 239 -11.57 8.37 -25.73
CA TRP A 239 -12.38 8.49 -26.94
C TRP A 239 -12.16 7.26 -27.79
N ASP A 240 -13.26 6.72 -28.32
CA ASP A 240 -13.20 5.76 -29.41
C ASP A 240 -12.53 6.41 -30.63
N ASP A 241 -11.86 5.64 -31.50
CA ASP A 241 -11.12 6.15 -32.66
C ASP A 241 -12.05 6.95 -33.61
N ASP A 242 -13.30 6.50 -33.68
CA ASP A 242 -14.40 7.12 -34.42
C ASP A 242 -14.98 8.39 -33.76
N LYS A 243 -14.55 8.73 -32.54
CA LYS A 243 -15.04 9.85 -31.70
C LYS A 243 -16.56 9.85 -31.45
N LYS A 244 -17.23 8.71 -31.62
CA LYS A 244 -18.67 8.54 -31.43
C LYS A 244 -19.04 8.16 -29.99
N VAL A 245 -18.10 7.57 -29.27
CA VAL A 245 -18.28 7.06 -27.91
C VAL A 245 -17.17 7.60 -27.02
N VAL A 246 -17.56 8.10 -25.85
CA VAL A 246 -16.65 8.50 -24.78
C VAL A 246 -16.74 7.47 -23.68
N SER A 247 -15.64 6.81 -23.35
CA SER A 247 -15.56 5.90 -22.20
C SER A 247 -15.13 6.69 -20.97
N LEU A 248 -16.05 6.91 -20.03
CA LEU A 248 -15.79 7.55 -18.74
C LEU A 248 -15.67 6.47 -17.64
N HIS A 249 -14.48 6.25 -17.08
CA HIS A 249 -14.22 5.18 -16.09
C HIS A 249 -14.73 3.80 -16.54
N GLY A 250 -14.47 3.43 -17.80
CA GLY A 250 -14.94 2.17 -18.40
C GLY A 250 -16.41 2.17 -18.85
N ARG A 251 -17.22 3.19 -18.52
CA ARG A 251 -18.60 3.31 -19.03
C ARG A 251 -18.63 4.02 -20.38
N LYS A 252 -19.15 3.33 -21.40
CA LYS A 252 -19.35 3.87 -22.75
C LYS A 252 -20.54 4.83 -22.78
N ILE A 253 -20.29 6.09 -23.14
CA ILE A 253 -21.28 7.15 -23.30
C ILE A 253 -21.33 7.56 -24.77
N PRO A 254 -22.43 7.25 -25.50
CA PRO A 254 -22.60 7.71 -26.87
C PRO A 254 -22.72 9.24 -26.92
N VAL A 255 -21.92 9.88 -27.78
CA VAL A 255 -21.93 11.34 -27.96
C VAL A 255 -23.28 11.83 -28.49
N THR A 256 -24.02 10.98 -29.20
CA THR A 256 -25.37 11.27 -29.70
C THR A 256 -26.36 11.57 -28.58
N TRP A 257 -26.24 10.89 -27.44
CA TRP A 257 -27.09 11.11 -26.28
C TRP A 257 -26.80 12.46 -25.65
N PHE A 258 -25.51 12.83 -25.55
CA PHE A 258 -25.11 14.15 -25.09
C PHE A 258 -25.64 15.27 -25.99
N LYS A 259 -25.53 15.10 -27.32
CA LYS A 259 -26.10 16.04 -28.29
C LYS A 259 -27.61 16.15 -28.16
N SER A 260 -28.31 15.04 -27.99
CA SER A 260 -29.77 15.01 -27.80
C SER A 260 -30.18 15.73 -26.51
N LEU A 261 -29.45 15.50 -25.41
CA LEU A 261 -29.68 16.17 -24.13
C LEU A 261 -29.55 17.70 -24.25
N VAL A 262 -28.48 18.17 -24.90
CA VAL A 262 -28.24 19.61 -25.10
C VAL A 262 -29.34 20.22 -25.97
N THR A 263 -29.67 19.59 -27.09
CA THR A 263 -30.73 20.08 -27.98
C THR A 263 -32.10 20.07 -27.29
N GLY A 264 -32.40 19.05 -26.48
CA GLY A 264 -33.60 18.98 -25.66
C GLY A 264 -33.66 20.12 -24.64
N GLY A 265 -32.56 20.38 -23.93
CA GLY A 265 -32.46 21.49 -22.98
C GLY A 265 -32.62 22.86 -23.64
N ILE A 266 -32.07 23.07 -24.84
CA ILE A 266 -32.27 24.29 -25.62
C ILE A 266 -33.74 24.45 -26.02
N THR A 267 -34.35 23.38 -26.51
CA THR A 267 -35.76 23.40 -26.94
C THR A 267 -36.71 23.70 -25.77
N ASP A 268 -36.45 23.11 -24.60
CA ASP A 268 -37.22 23.37 -23.38
C ASP A 268 -37.01 24.81 -22.89
N ALA A 269 -35.77 25.31 -22.93
CA ALA A 269 -35.46 26.70 -22.60
C ALA A 269 -36.16 27.69 -23.55
N GLU A 270 -36.14 27.42 -24.85
CA GLU A 270 -36.87 28.20 -25.86
C GLU A 270 -38.38 28.17 -25.59
N LYS A 271 -38.96 27.00 -25.32
CA LYS A 271 -40.39 26.86 -25.01
C LYS A 271 -40.78 27.64 -23.74
N ILE A 272 -39.94 27.62 -22.71
CA ILE A 272 -40.14 28.40 -21.48
C ILE A 272 -40.04 29.91 -21.78
N LEU A 273 -39.07 30.31 -22.60
CA LEU A 273 -38.89 31.70 -23.00
C LEU A 273 -40.10 32.21 -23.79
N TRP A 274 -40.56 31.45 -24.79
CA TRP A 274 -41.74 31.79 -25.58
C TRP A 274 -43.01 31.86 -24.74
N LYS A 275 -43.16 31.01 -23.71
CA LYS A 275 -44.32 31.02 -22.80
C LYS A 275 -44.31 32.16 -21.78
N LYS A 276 -43.16 32.80 -21.54
CA LYS A 276 -43.01 33.90 -20.56
C LYS A 276 -42.92 35.28 -21.21
N VAL A 277 -42.49 35.35 -22.48
CA VAL A 277 -42.31 36.60 -23.23
C VAL A 277 -43.51 36.94 -24.11
N MET A 278 -44.28 35.93 -24.56
CA MET A 278 -45.64 36.11 -25.08
C MET A 278 -46.67 35.65 -24.06
#